data_AF-A0A2T5I346-F1
#
_entry.id   AF-A0A2T5I346-F1
#
_cell.length_a   1.000
_cell.length_b   1.000
_cell.length_c   1.000
_cell.angle_alpha   90.00
_cell.angle_beta   90.00
_cell.angle_gamma   90.00
#
_symmetry.space_group_name_H-M   'P 1'
#
loop_
_entity.id
_entity.type
_entity.pdbx_description
1 polymer ?
#
loop_
_entity_poly.entity_id
_entity_poly.type
_entity_poly.pdbx_seq_one_letter_code
_entity_poly.pdbx_strand_id
1 'polypeptide(L)'
;MGPIIPENSDTLMRMAAFNHVRRLGEIHVHLTAAELNLGFVFQGERFPLINPQRGIFKPQQMRYLLSIKTVFPKPGAKVWYDDQR
;
A
#
# COMPACT_ATOMS: atom_id res chain seq x y z
N MET A 1 -3.66 -3.46 -20.30
CA MET A 1 -3.41 -4.33 -19.12
C MET A 1 -2.00 -4.87 -19.26
N GLY A 2 -1.10 -4.57 -18.31
CA GLY A 2 0.25 -5.13 -18.32
C GLY A 2 0.26 -6.60 -17.89
N PRO A 3 1.35 -7.34 -18.18
CA PRO A 3 1.49 -8.72 -17.73
C PRO A 3 1.47 -8.80 -16.20
N ILE A 4 0.81 -9.85 -15.67
CA ILE A 4 0.86 -10.16 -14.25
C ILE A 4 2.26 -10.69 -13.91
N ILE A 5 2.81 -10.18 -12.81
CA ILE A 5 4.11 -10.60 -12.29
C ILE A 5 4.04 -12.09 -11.89
N PRO A 6 4.98 -12.95 -12.35
CA PRO A 6 5.06 -14.36 -11.93
C PRO A 6 5.22 -14.51 -10.42
N GLU A 7 4.77 -15.62 -9.82
CA GLU A 7 4.71 -15.79 -8.34
C GLU A 7 6.05 -15.56 -7.61
N ASN A 8 7.17 -16.03 -8.17
CA ASN A 8 8.50 -15.77 -7.60
C ASN A 8 8.82 -14.27 -7.56
N SER A 9 8.40 -13.52 -8.59
CA SER A 9 8.59 -12.08 -8.66
C SER A 9 7.57 -11.31 -7.81
N ASP A 10 6.35 -11.85 -7.60
CA ASP A 10 5.36 -11.30 -6.66
C ASP A 10 5.93 -11.30 -5.23
N THR A 11 6.56 -12.41 -4.82
CA THR A 11 7.22 -12.52 -3.50
C THR A 11 8.33 -11.47 -3.35
N LEU A 12 9.17 -11.30 -4.38
CA LEU A 12 10.25 -10.29 -4.37
C LEU A 12 9.69 -8.87 -4.30
N MET A 13 8.60 -8.58 -5.02
CA MET A 13 7.93 -7.28 -4.97
C MET A 13 7.38 -6.99 -3.57
N ARG A 14 6.76 -7.98 -2.91
CA ARG A 14 6.29 -7.85 -1.52
C ARG A 14 7.44 -7.63 -0.55
N MET A 15 8.55 -8.36 -0.71
CA MET A 15 9.77 -8.13 0.07
C MET A 15 10.31 -6.72 -0.12
N ALA A 16 10.33 -6.21 -1.35
CA ALA A 16 10.75 -4.83 -1.62
C ALA A 16 9.85 -3.80 -0.92
N ALA A 17 8.52 -4.01 -0.95
CA ALA A 17 7.56 -3.19 -0.23
C ALA A 17 7.81 -3.21 1.29
N PHE A 18 7.96 -4.39 1.90
CA PHE A 18 8.26 -4.52 3.33
C PHE A 18 9.59 -3.86 3.71
N ASN A 19 10.63 -4.06 2.91
CA ASN A 19 11.95 -3.46 3.15
C ASN A 19 11.93 -1.94 3.02
N HIS A 20 11.07 -1.38 2.17
CA HIS A 20 10.90 0.06 2.08
C HIS A 20 10.19 0.61 3.32
N VAL A 21 9.07 -0.01 3.73
CA VAL A 21 8.33 0.41 4.93
C VAL A 21 9.20 0.33 6.19
N ARG A 22 10.02 -0.72 6.33
CA ARG A 22 10.99 -0.84 7.43
C ARG A 22 11.96 0.34 7.47
N ARG A 23 12.55 0.69 6.33
CA ARG A 23 13.47 1.84 6.22
C ARG A 23 12.81 3.17 6.55
N LEU A 24 11.54 3.36 6.13
CA LEU A 24 10.80 4.55 6.56
C LEU A 24 10.65 4.59 8.09
N GLY A 25 10.38 3.46 8.73
CA GLY A 25 10.26 3.35 10.19
C GLY A 25 11.57 3.57 10.95
N GLU A 26 12.72 3.45 10.29
CA GLU A 26 14.03 3.78 10.88
C GLU A 26 14.28 5.31 10.90
N ILE A 27 13.66 6.05 9.97
CA ILE A 27 13.86 7.50 9.78
C ILE A 27 12.76 8.31 10.47
N HIS A 28 11.53 7.81 10.44
CA HIS A 28 10.35 8.51 10.92
C HIS A 28 9.80 7.85 12.19
N VAL A 29 9.57 8.65 13.23
CA VAL A 29 8.93 8.21 14.47
C VAL A 29 7.53 7.65 14.21
N HIS A 30 6.81 8.23 13.26
CA HIS A 30 5.48 7.78 12.83
C HIS A 30 5.38 7.77 11.31
N LEU A 31 4.81 6.71 10.75
CA LEU A 31 4.51 6.61 9.32
C LEU A 31 3.11 7.14 9.05
N THR A 32 3.01 8.31 8.43
CA THR A 32 1.76 8.90 8.00
C THR A 32 1.50 8.58 6.53
N ALA A 33 0.36 9.03 6.01
CA ALA A 33 0.06 8.92 4.60
C ALA A 33 1.09 9.66 3.71
N ALA A 34 1.75 10.71 4.22
CA ALA A 34 2.75 11.45 3.45
C ALA A 34 3.96 10.58 3.11
N GLU A 35 4.53 9.87 4.10
CA GLU A 35 5.67 8.98 3.90
C GLU A 35 5.28 7.78 3.00
N LEU A 36 4.11 7.18 3.23
CA LEU A 36 3.65 6.02 2.46
C LEU A 36 3.29 6.37 1.01
N ASN A 37 2.83 7.60 0.74
CA ASN A 37 2.52 8.05 -0.62
C ASN A 37 3.74 8.12 -1.52
N LEU A 38 4.97 8.13 -0.97
CA LEU A 38 6.22 8.08 -1.73
C LEU A 38 6.40 6.76 -2.48
N GLY A 39 5.75 5.68 -2.04
CA GLY A 39 5.84 4.37 -2.69
C GLY A 39 7.25 3.78 -2.64
N PHE A 40 7.46 2.66 -3.31
CA PHE A 40 8.73 1.93 -3.33
C PHE A 40 9.14 1.64 -4.76
N VAL A 41 10.43 1.37 -4.97
CA VAL A 41 10.95 0.98 -6.28
C VAL A 41 11.14 -0.54 -6.32
N PHE A 42 10.68 -1.16 -7.41
CA PHE A 42 10.92 -2.56 -7.72
C PHE A 42 11.23 -2.67 -9.22
N GLN A 43 12.35 -3.31 -9.57
CA GLN A 43 12.81 -3.46 -10.96
C GLN A 43 12.88 -2.14 -11.75
N GLY A 44 13.25 -1.03 -11.09
CA GLY A 44 13.36 0.29 -11.71
C GLY A 44 12.03 1.03 -11.86
N GLU A 45 10.90 0.39 -11.58
CA GLU A 45 9.58 1.03 -11.58
C GLU A 45 9.15 1.41 -10.17
N ARG A 46 8.49 2.56 -10.04
CA ARG A 46 7.91 3.02 -8.77
C ARG A 46 6.49 2.50 -8.61
N PHE A 47 6.24 1.81 -7.51
CA PHE A 47 4.93 1.31 -7.11
C PHE A 47 4.40 2.03 -5.88
N PRO A 48 3.12 2.44 -5.87
CA PRO A 48 2.52 3.02 -4.67
C PRO A 48 2.34 1.96 -3.58
N LEU A 49 2.51 2.35 -2.30
CA LEU A 49 2.18 1.50 -1.15
C LEU A 49 0.72 1.61 -0.75
N ILE A 50 0.10 2.77 -0.97
CA ILE A 50 -1.31 3.02 -0.63
C ILE A 50 -2.01 3.71 -1.79
N ASN A 51 -3.34 3.60 -1.82
CA ASN A 51 -4.18 4.49 -2.60
C ASN A 51 -4.81 5.51 -1.64
N PRO A 52 -4.66 6.83 -1.85
CA PRO A 52 -5.22 7.82 -0.94
C PRO A 52 -6.75 7.78 -0.88
N GLN A 53 -7.42 7.34 -1.95
CA GLN A 53 -8.87 7.29 -2.08
C GLN A 53 -9.51 5.97 -1.64
N ARG A 54 -8.71 4.90 -1.44
CA ARG A 54 -9.23 3.54 -1.17
C ARG A 54 -8.46 2.88 -0.03
N GLY A 55 -9.18 2.18 0.84
CA GLY A 55 -8.56 1.42 1.92
C GLY A 55 -7.84 0.18 1.40
N ILE A 56 -8.45 -0.59 0.50
CA ILE A 56 -7.84 -1.78 -0.11
C ILE A 56 -7.15 -1.40 -1.42
N PHE A 57 -5.88 -1.77 -1.57
CA PHE A 57 -5.09 -1.45 -2.74
C PHE A 57 -4.40 -2.68 -3.38
N LYS A 58 -4.46 -2.73 -4.71
CA LYS A 58 -3.88 -3.76 -5.57
C LYS A 58 -3.25 -3.10 -6.80
N PRO A 59 -1.91 -3.18 -7.00
CA PRO A 59 -1.27 -2.80 -8.25
C PRO A 59 -1.80 -3.65 -9.42
N GLN A 60 -1.86 -3.06 -10.62
CA GLN A 60 -2.38 -3.76 -11.81
C GLN A 60 -1.54 -5.00 -12.17
N GLN A 61 -0.25 -4.95 -11.86
CA GLN A 61 0.75 -5.96 -12.16
C GLN A 61 0.73 -7.14 -11.17
N MET A 62 0.01 -7.05 -10.04
CA MET A 62 -0.06 -8.12 -9.03
C MET A 62 -1.34 -8.95 -9.15
N ARG A 63 -1.26 -10.23 -8.76
CA ARG A 63 -2.44 -11.13 -8.75
C ARG A 63 -3.39 -10.80 -7.60
N TYR A 64 -2.85 -10.45 -6.43
CA TYR A 64 -3.59 -10.19 -5.20
C TYR A 64 -3.32 -8.81 -4.63
N LEU A 65 -4.02 -8.47 -3.54
CA LEU A 65 -3.85 -7.20 -2.84
C LEU A 65 -2.40 -7.01 -2.36
N LEU A 66 -1.91 -5.77 -2.41
CA LEU A 66 -0.60 -5.40 -1.88
C LEU A 66 -0.72 -4.84 -0.46
N SER A 67 -1.71 -3.98 -0.22
CA SER A 67 -1.87 -3.29 1.04
C SER A 67 -3.32 -3.00 1.38
N ILE A 68 -3.57 -2.82 2.66
CA ILE A 68 -4.83 -2.34 3.21
C ILE A 68 -4.50 -1.21 4.18
N LYS A 69 -5.12 -0.05 3.99
CA LYS A 69 -5.08 1.10 4.88
C LYS A 69 -6.48 1.30 5.46
N THR A 70 -6.59 1.37 6.77
CA THR A 70 -7.84 1.79 7.40
C THR A 70 -8.15 3.22 7.00
N VAL A 71 -9.34 3.45 6.47
CA VAL A 71 -9.84 4.80 6.18
C VAL A 71 -10.85 5.16 7.26
N PHE A 72 -10.58 6.23 8.00
CA PHE A 72 -11.57 6.79 8.91
C PHE A 72 -12.55 7.64 8.11
N PRO A 73 -13.87 7.41 8.23
CA PRO A 73 -14.85 8.27 7.60
C PRO A 73 -14.73 9.69 8.15
N LYS A 74 -14.95 10.69 7.29
CA LYS A 74 -15.04 12.09 7.74
C LYS A 74 -16.21 12.23 8.72
N PRO A 75 -16.15 13.15 9.71
CA PRO A 75 -17.30 13.45 10.54
C PRO A 75 -18.55 13.71 9.69
N GLY A 76 -19.65 12.99 9.98
CA GLY A 76 -20.91 13.06 9.21
C GLY A 76 -20.97 12.26 7.91
N ALA A 77 -19.87 11.61 7.50
CA ALA A 77 -19.90 10.70 6.35
C ALA A 77 -20.49 9.33 6.75
N LYS A 78 -21.06 8.64 5.77
CA LYS A 78 -21.60 7.29 5.97
C LYS A 78 -20.50 6.35 6.46
N VAL A 79 -20.70 5.80 7.66
CA VAL A 79 -19.88 4.74 8.24
C VAL A 79 -20.28 3.43 7.56
N TRP A 80 -19.31 2.72 6.99
CA TRP A 80 -19.55 1.50 6.20
C TRP A 80 -19.40 0.21 7.02
N TYR A 81 -18.68 0.27 8.14
CA TYR A 81 -18.40 -0.87 8.99
C TYR A 81 -19.04 -0.70 10.36
N ASP A 82 -19.69 -1.74 10.86
CA ASP A 82 -20.42 -1.69 12.13
C ASP A 82 -19.50 -1.55 13.36
N ASP A 83 -18.20 -1.89 13.22
CA ASP A 83 -17.17 -1.78 14.27
C ASP A 83 -16.61 -0.34 14.44
N GLN A 84 -17.06 0.61 13.62
CA GLN A 84 -16.65 2.02 13.67
C GLN A 84 -17.63 2.92 14.47
N ARG A 85 -18.51 2.32 15.29
CA ARG A 85 -19.49 3.02 16.15
C ARG A 85 -19.00 3.20 17.58
#